data_AF-A0A1M3QB28-F1
#
_entry.id   AF-A0A1M3QB28-F1
#
_cell.length_a   1.000
_cell.length_b   1.000
_cell.length_c   1.000
_cell.angle_alpha   90.00
_cell.angle_beta   90.00
_cell.angle_gamma   90.00
#
_symmetry.space_group_name_H-M   'P 1'
#
loop_
_entity.id
_entity.type
_entity.pdbx_description
1 polymer ?
#
loop_
_entity_poly.entity_id
_entity_poly.type
_entity_poly.pdbx_seq_one_letter_code
_entity_poly.pdbx_strand_id
1 'polypeptide(L)'
;MVAILSCATMPAWADDASTGAQSTTATQDVKDISHYLQSLATVRSACADAAWTLWQSNNYDSWRHRRTSVLAMNYNVQTLSTLPQAPTSLPADLQQRLNAAMQKANDTVKASFPVFKDLANYINAEDYKSDKFKKGDELDARLIDFGKTCHTASNDLRALYVEAASAAIDKGLPGAPRADVARTMLADWQQAYALSQELGKGGSIDLKKIDADVSAISALADKRRTEFADDIAKDGSPVANFYDRDLNENVAVPLRKALRDMKGKPAELKEAAADRPRADFLIIRQQIDLTMLADILRFVGG
;
A
#
# COMPACT_ATOMS: atom_id res chain seq x y z
N MET A 1 -53.23 -3.47 51.95
CA MET A 1 -53.53 -4.75 51.27
C MET A 1 -53.78 -4.43 49.79
N VAL A 2 -52.84 -4.83 48.93
CA VAL A 2 -52.98 -5.35 47.55
C VAL A 2 -53.82 -4.59 46.46
N ALA A 3 -53.14 -4.35 45.32
CA ALA A 3 -53.54 -4.28 43.87
C ALA A 3 -54.53 -3.19 43.38
N ILE A 4 -54.19 -2.28 42.44
CA ILE A 4 -53.79 -2.33 41.00
C ILE A 4 -54.98 -2.41 40.01
N LEU A 5 -54.85 -1.61 38.93
CA LEU A 5 -55.50 -1.57 37.59
C LEU A 5 -56.49 -0.40 37.37
N SER A 6 -56.46 0.40 36.29
CA SER A 6 -55.52 0.62 35.17
C SER A 6 -56.21 1.58 34.18
N CYS A 7 -55.56 2.67 33.76
CA CYS A 7 -55.77 3.27 32.44
C CYS A 7 -54.39 3.63 31.89
N ALA A 8 -53.90 2.79 30.99
CA ALA A 8 -52.64 2.96 30.30
C ALA A 8 -52.75 4.11 29.29
N THR A 9 -52.00 5.18 29.51
CA THR A 9 -51.55 6.06 28.43
C THR A 9 -50.36 5.37 27.76
N MET A 10 -50.48 5.11 26.46
CA MET A 10 -49.43 4.57 25.60
C MET A 10 -48.14 5.39 25.74
N PRO A 11 -46.95 4.78 25.85
CA PRO A 11 -45.73 5.49 25.51
C PRO A 11 -45.63 5.56 23.98
N ALA A 12 -45.62 6.79 23.48
CA ALA A 12 -45.11 7.09 22.15
C ALA A 12 -43.74 6.41 22.01
N TRP A 13 -43.59 5.57 21.00
CA TRP A 13 -42.28 5.12 20.57
C TRP A 13 -41.48 6.36 20.22
N ALA A 14 -40.47 6.65 21.04
CA ALA A 14 -39.41 7.55 20.65
C ALA A 14 -38.71 6.85 19.47
N ASP A 15 -38.97 7.37 18.27
CA ASP A 15 -38.17 7.05 17.10
C ASP A 15 -36.70 7.30 17.45
N ASP A 16 -35.90 6.25 17.33
CA ASP A 16 -34.44 6.27 17.43
C ASP A 16 -33.87 7.07 16.25
N ALA A 17 -33.96 8.40 16.32
CA ALA A 17 -33.22 9.32 15.45
C ALA A 17 -31.69 9.25 15.70
N SER A 18 -31.24 8.44 16.69
CA SER A 18 -29.85 8.31 17.10
C SER A 18 -29.01 7.36 16.22
N THR A 19 -29.64 6.40 15.53
CA THR A 19 -28.94 5.38 14.73
C THR A 19 -28.68 5.82 13.29
N GLY A 20 -29.57 6.64 12.71
CA GLY A 20 -29.44 7.13 11.33
C GLY A 20 -28.30 8.13 11.13
N ALA A 21 -28.13 9.09 12.05
CA ALA A 21 -27.10 10.12 11.93
C ALA A 21 -25.67 9.61 12.18
N GLN A 22 -25.50 8.62 13.06
CA GLN A 22 -24.21 7.98 13.32
C GLN A 22 -23.77 7.10 12.14
N SER A 23 -24.70 6.34 11.56
CA SER A 23 -24.42 5.51 10.37
C SER A 23 -23.99 6.36 9.17
N THR A 24 -24.68 7.47 8.88
CA THR A 24 -24.32 8.34 7.74
C THR A 24 -22.98 9.06 7.94
N THR A 25 -22.66 9.47 9.17
CA THR A 25 -21.39 10.16 9.48
C THR A 25 -20.21 9.21 9.38
N ALA A 26 -20.33 7.98 9.90
CA ALA A 26 -19.29 6.97 9.80
C ALA A 26 -19.01 6.56 8.34
N THR A 27 -20.07 6.42 7.52
CA THR A 27 -19.93 6.16 6.08
C THR A 27 -19.21 7.32 5.37
N GLN A 28 -19.54 8.57 5.67
CA GLN A 28 -18.86 9.72 5.08
C GLN A 28 -17.39 9.78 5.50
N ASP A 29 -17.08 9.53 6.77
CA ASP A 29 -15.71 9.49 7.27
C ASP A 29 -14.86 8.45 6.54
N VAL A 30 -15.41 7.24 6.29
CA VAL A 30 -14.72 6.19 5.53
C VAL A 30 -14.46 6.63 4.09
N LYS A 31 -15.40 7.34 3.45
CA LYS A 31 -15.21 7.88 2.09
C LYS A 31 -14.11 8.94 2.05
N ASP A 32 -14.14 9.89 2.96
CA ASP A 32 -13.13 10.97 3.03
C ASP A 32 -11.73 10.40 3.29
N ILE A 33 -11.61 9.44 4.20
CA ILE A 33 -10.35 8.72 4.47
C ILE A 33 -9.92 7.93 3.23
N SER A 34 -10.84 7.23 2.55
CA SER A 34 -10.52 6.48 1.33
C SER A 34 -9.97 7.37 0.22
N HIS A 35 -10.54 8.56 0.01
CA HIS A 35 -10.03 9.53 -0.96
C HIS A 35 -8.66 10.08 -0.57
N TYR A 36 -8.43 10.37 0.70
CA TYR A 36 -7.11 10.75 1.18
C TYR A 36 -6.07 9.64 0.94
N LEU A 37 -6.42 8.40 1.27
CA LEU A 37 -5.58 7.23 1.09
C LEU A 37 -5.26 6.91 -0.37
N GLN A 38 -6.16 7.23 -1.32
CA GLN A 38 -5.86 7.18 -2.75
C GLN A 38 -4.75 8.18 -3.12
N SER A 39 -4.82 9.40 -2.61
CA SER A 39 -3.79 10.42 -2.84
C SER A 39 -2.45 10.03 -2.22
N LEU A 40 -2.48 9.45 -1.03
CA LEU A 40 -1.31 8.87 -0.37
C LEU A 40 -0.70 7.76 -1.24
N ALA A 41 -1.51 6.84 -1.76
CA ALA A 41 -1.05 5.77 -2.63
C ALA A 41 -0.41 6.31 -3.93
N THR A 42 -0.93 7.40 -4.50
CA THR A 42 -0.31 8.11 -5.64
C THR A 42 1.09 8.62 -5.29
N VAL A 43 1.23 9.36 -4.18
CA VAL A 43 2.54 9.90 -3.74
C VAL A 43 3.52 8.77 -3.42
N ARG A 44 3.05 7.72 -2.75
CA ARG A 44 3.85 6.51 -2.48
C ARG A 44 4.34 5.86 -3.77
N SER A 45 3.46 5.69 -4.76
CA SER A 45 3.84 5.11 -6.06
C SER A 45 4.87 5.98 -6.77
N ALA A 46 4.68 7.30 -6.77
CA ALA A 46 5.65 8.23 -7.34
C ALA A 46 7.03 8.11 -6.65
N CYS A 47 7.06 7.98 -5.33
CA CYS A 47 8.30 7.67 -4.60
C CYS A 47 8.87 6.29 -4.95
N ALA A 48 8.05 5.25 -5.08
CA ALA A 48 8.53 3.91 -5.46
C ALA A 48 9.14 3.89 -6.87
N ASP A 49 8.53 4.59 -7.82
CA ASP A 49 9.02 4.71 -9.20
C ASP A 49 10.25 5.62 -9.28
N ALA A 50 10.27 6.71 -8.50
CA ALA A 50 11.47 7.53 -8.32
C ALA A 50 12.60 6.69 -7.74
N ALA A 51 12.34 5.95 -6.66
CA ALA A 51 13.31 5.10 -6.01
C ALA A 51 13.86 4.05 -6.97
N TRP A 52 13.01 3.35 -7.71
CA TRP A 52 13.46 2.39 -8.72
C TRP A 52 14.38 3.06 -9.75
N THR A 53 13.92 4.16 -10.35
CA THR A 53 14.65 4.84 -11.42
C THR A 53 15.96 5.43 -10.95
N LEU A 54 15.99 6.02 -9.75
CA LEU A 54 17.13 6.76 -9.20
C LEU A 54 18.13 5.85 -8.48
N TRP A 55 17.65 4.82 -7.79
CA TRP A 55 18.54 3.81 -7.20
C TRP A 55 19.23 3.01 -8.31
N GLN A 56 18.51 2.71 -9.38
CA GLN A 56 19.14 2.12 -10.55
C GLN A 56 19.89 3.16 -11.41
N SER A 57 19.63 4.47 -11.23
CA SER A 57 20.05 5.61 -12.09
C SER A 57 20.35 5.17 -13.54
N ASN A 58 19.35 4.48 -14.07
CA ASN A 58 19.49 3.35 -14.99
C ASN A 58 20.39 3.67 -16.19
N ASN A 59 21.59 3.11 -16.10
CA ASN A 59 22.71 3.09 -17.04
C ASN A 59 23.77 4.19 -16.98
N TYR A 60 23.78 5.16 -16.04
CA TYR A 60 24.92 6.10 -16.00
C TYR A 60 26.26 5.39 -15.78
N ASP A 61 26.37 4.58 -14.72
CA ASP A 61 27.61 3.84 -14.42
C ASP A 61 27.98 2.84 -15.53
N SER A 62 26.99 2.12 -16.05
CA SER A 62 27.17 1.15 -17.14
C SER A 62 27.61 1.80 -18.45
N TRP A 63 27.03 2.95 -18.81
CA TRP A 63 27.41 3.73 -20.00
C TRP A 63 28.80 4.33 -19.84
N ARG A 64 29.05 4.96 -18.69
CA ARG A 64 30.35 5.53 -18.33
C ARG A 64 31.47 4.50 -18.45
N HIS A 65 31.24 3.27 -17.98
CA HIS A 65 32.19 2.16 -18.05
C HIS A 65 32.11 1.33 -19.33
N ARG A 66 31.41 1.81 -20.37
CA ARG A 66 31.26 1.17 -21.69
C ARG A 66 30.71 -0.27 -21.64
N ARG A 67 30.03 -0.64 -20.56
CA ARG A 67 29.26 -1.89 -20.47
C ARG A 67 27.99 -1.82 -21.31
N THR A 68 27.54 -0.60 -21.61
CA THR A 68 26.44 -0.30 -22.54
C THR A 68 26.85 0.84 -23.47
N SER A 69 26.42 0.78 -24.73
CA SER A 69 26.75 1.80 -25.75
C SER A 69 25.83 3.02 -25.72
N VAL A 70 24.69 2.93 -25.04
CA VAL A 70 23.65 3.96 -25.00
C VAL A 70 23.21 4.18 -23.56
N LEU A 71 23.15 5.46 -23.17
CA LEU A 71 22.56 5.87 -21.91
C LEU A 71 21.03 5.99 -22.06
N ALA A 72 20.26 5.26 -21.25
CA ALA A 72 18.81 5.26 -21.28
C ALA A 72 18.24 5.92 -20.02
N MET A 73 18.40 7.25 -19.92
CA MET A 73 17.92 8.04 -18.79
C MET A 73 16.45 8.45 -18.99
N ASN A 74 15.52 7.64 -18.50
CA ASN A 74 14.10 7.99 -18.43
C ASN A 74 13.70 8.25 -16.98
N TYR A 75 13.36 9.50 -16.64
CA TYR A 75 12.80 9.87 -15.34
C TYR A 75 11.45 10.54 -15.55
N ASN A 76 10.39 9.83 -15.18
CA ASN A 76 9.03 10.33 -15.23
C ASN A 76 8.36 10.04 -13.89
N VAL A 77 8.10 11.09 -13.13
CA VAL A 77 7.46 11.02 -11.82
C VAL A 77 6.39 12.08 -11.74
N GLN A 78 5.23 11.69 -11.23
CA GLN A 78 4.13 12.62 -10.99
C GLN A 78 4.19 13.12 -9.56
N THR A 79 3.99 14.42 -9.36
CA THR A 79 3.90 15.02 -8.04
C THR A 79 2.57 15.74 -7.92
N LEU A 80 2.08 15.89 -6.69
CA LEU A 80 0.89 16.66 -6.42
C LEU A 80 1.28 18.12 -6.19
N SER A 81 0.62 19.03 -6.93
CA SER A 81 0.79 20.48 -6.77
C SER A 81 0.24 20.94 -5.42
N THR A 82 -0.90 20.38 -5.02
CA THR A 82 -1.54 20.58 -3.71
C THR A 82 -1.76 19.23 -3.05
N LEU A 83 -1.31 19.08 -1.81
CA LEU A 83 -1.56 17.87 -1.03
C LEU A 83 -2.88 18.00 -0.26
N PRO A 84 -3.75 16.98 -0.29
CA PRO A 84 -4.92 16.96 0.59
C PRO A 84 -4.45 16.90 2.05
N GLN A 85 -5.30 17.37 2.96
CA GLN A 85 -5.08 17.21 4.39
C GLN A 85 -5.71 15.91 4.87
N ALA A 86 -5.04 15.24 5.82
CA ALA A 86 -5.61 14.08 6.50
C ALA A 86 -6.97 14.45 7.13
N PRO A 87 -8.03 13.62 6.96
CA PRO A 87 -9.34 13.91 7.52
C PRO A 87 -9.31 14.08 9.04
N THR A 88 -10.11 15.01 9.55
CA THR A 88 -10.22 15.33 10.98
C THR A 88 -10.81 14.19 11.81
N SER A 89 -11.41 13.21 11.15
CA SER A 89 -11.99 12.02 11.76
C SER A 89 -10.95 10.98 12.20
N LEU A 90 -9.69 11.12 11.79
CA LEU A 90 -8.55 10.33 12.27
C LEU A 90 -7.98 10.89 13.59
N PRO A 91 -7.24 10.09 14.38
CA PRO A 91 -6.48 10.61 15.53
C PRO A 91 -5.51 11.75 15.14
N ALA A 92 -5.39 12.78 15.98
CA ALA A 92 -4.61 13.98 15.65
C ALA A 92 -3.12 13.68 15.43
N ASP A 93 -2.54 12.74 16.18
CA ASP A 93 -1.15 12.31 15.99
C ASP A 93 -0.95 11.61 14.65
N LEU A 94 -1.93 10.80 14.22
CA LEU A 94 -1.90 10.11 12.93
C LEU A 94 -2.08 11.11 11.78
N GLN A 95 -2.96 12.09 11.92
CA GLN A 95 -3.09 13.18 10.95
C GLN A 95 -1.77 13.92 10.75
N GLN A 96 -1.09 14.30 11.84
CA GLN A 96 0.20 14.98 11.77
C GLN A 96 1.26 14.13 11.07
N ARG A 97 1.36 12.84 11.43
CA ARG A 97 2.31 11.90 10.81
C ARG A 97 2.02 11.69 9.32
N LEU A 98 0.75 11.51 8.94
CA LEU A 98 0.31 11.34 7.56
C LEU A 98 0.65 12.57 6.71
N ASN A 99 0.29 13.76 7.17
CA ASN A 99 0.55 15.02 6.45
C ASN A 99 2.05 15.26 6.29
N ALA A 100 2.84 15.08 7.37
CA ALA A 100 4.28 15.26 7.33
C ALA A 100 4.97 14.26 6.39
N ALA A 101 4.56 12.99 6.41
CA ALA A 101 5.12 11.96 5.54
C ALA A 101 4.77 12.21 4.07
N MET A 102 3.52 12.59 3.75
CA MET A 102 3.12 12.94 2.39
C MET A 102 3.88 14.15 1.86
N GLN A 103 4.03 15.20 2.68
CA GLN A 103 4.80 16.38 2.32
C GLN A 103 6.27 16.02 2.03
N LYS A 104 6.91 15.30 2.95
CA LYS A 104 8.31 14.84 2.80
C LYS A 104 8.50 14.04 1.52
N ALA A 105 7.62 13.07 1.24
CA ALA A 105 7.68 12.23 0.05
C ALA A 105 7.54 13.06 -1.23
N ASN A 106 6.51 13.92 -1.30
CA ASN A 106 6.25 14.79 -2.45
C ASN A 106 7.41 15.76 -2.70
N ASP A 107 7.97 16.36 -1.66
CA ASP A 107 9.11 17.28 -1.76
C ASP A 107 10.39 16.57 -2.18
N THR A 108 10.62 15.34 -1.71
CA THR A 108 11.78 14.54 -2.13
C THR A 108 11.74 14.28 -3.63
N VAL A 109 10.58 13.88 -4.16
CA VAL A 109 10.39 13.68 -5.60
C VAL A 109 10.63 14.98 -6.37
N LYS A 110 10.05 16.10 -5.92
CA LYS A 110 10.26 17.43 -6.53
C LYS A 110 11.73 17.86 -6.54
N ALA A 111 12.45 17.65 -5.44
CA ALA A 111 13.84 18.06 -5.26
C ALA A 111 14.81 17.25 -6.15
N SER A 112 14.45 16.02 -6.50
CA SER A 112 15.29 15.18 -7.37
C SER A 112 15.25 15.57 -8.85
N PHE A 113 14.16 16.21 -9.32
CA PHE A 113 13.97 16.56 -10.73
C PHE A 113 15.06 17.52 -11.27
N PRO A 114 15.42 18.63 -10.60
CA PRO A 114 16.52 19.49 -11.04
C PRO A 114 17.85 18.75 -11.17
N VAL A 115 18.15 17.83 -10.23
CA VAL A 115 19.41 17.06 -10.27
C VAL A 115 19.45 16.12 -11.45
N PHE A 116 18.32 15.49 -11.78
CA PHE A 116 18.21 14.65 -12.96
C PHE A 116 18.40 15.46 -14.26
N LYS A 117 17.78 16.65 -14.32
CA LYS A 117 17.94 17.59 -15.43
C LYS A 117 19.40 18.04 -15.58
N ASP A 118 20.07 18.35 -14.48
CA ASP A 118 21.47 18.76 -14.48
C ASP A 118 22.39 17.66 -15.01
N LEU A 119 22.14 16.39 -14.64
CA LEU A 119 22.88 15.25 -15.17
C LEU A 119 22.66 15.09 -16.68
N ALA A 120 21.40 15.17 -17.14
CA ALA A 120 21.09 15.11 -18.57
C ALA A 120 21.76 16.25 -19.37
N ASN A 121 21.75 17.47 -18.83
CA ASN A 121 22.44 18.61 -19.46
C ASN A 121 23.95 18.41 -19.54
N TYR A 122 24.57 17.93 -18.45
CA TYR A 122 25.98 17.62 -18.39
C TYR A 122 26.41 16.57 -19.43
N ILE A 123 25.58 15.55 -19.65
CA ILE A 123 25.83 14.52 -20.68
C ILE A 123 25.68 15.13 -22.09
N ASN A 124 24.60 15.87 -22.34
CA ASN A 124 24.31 16.44 -23.67
C ASN A 124 25.33 17.50 -24.09
N ALA A 125 25.88 18.25 -23.14
CA ALA A 125 26.95 19.22 -23.38
C ALA A 125 28.33 18.56 -23.58
N GLU A 126 28.42 17.23 -23.40
CA GLU A 126 29.67 16.47 -23.43
C GLU A 126 30.72 16.94 -22.40
N ASP A 127 30.29 17.59 -21.31
CA ASP A 127 31.16 18.15 -20.27
C ASP A 127 32.11 17.09 -19.67
N TYR A 128 31.66 15.83 -19.65
CA TYR A 128 32.42 14.67 -19.21
C TYR A 128 33.76 14.47 -19.93
N LYS A 129 33.90 14.97 -21.16
CA LYS A 129 35.17 14.94 -21.91
C LYS A 129 36.23 15.82 -21.26
N SER A 130 35.81 16.92 -20.62
CA SER A 130 36.71 17.92 -20.03
C SER A 130 37.05 17.63 -18.57
N ASP A 131 36.04 17.32 -17.75
CA ASP A 131 36.20 17.13 -16.30
C ASP A 131 36.49 15.68 -15.91
N LYS A 132 36.49 14.77 -16.89
CA LYS A 132 36.68 13.32 -16.74
C LYS A 132 35.66 12.67 -15.80
N PHE A 133 34.38 12.96 -15.99
CA PHE A 133 33.25 12.36 -15.26
C PHE A 133 32.98 12.89 -13.85
N LYS A 134 33.76 13.85 -13.34
CA LYS A 134 33.67 14.30 -11.94
C LYS A 134 32.29 14.82 -11.56
N LYS A 135 31.75 15.79 -12.30
CA LYS A 135 30.44 16.37 -11.99
C LYS A 135 29.31 15.36 -12.19
N GLY A 136 29.42 14.51 -13.22
CA GLY A 136 28.45 13.45 -13.47
C GLY A 136 28.36 12.46 -12.30
N ASP A 137 29.49 12.08 -11.72
CA ASP A 137 29.54 11.19 -10.55
C ASP A 137 28.94 11.83 -9.30
N GLU A 138 29.16 13.14 -9.08
CA GLU A 138 28.55 13.88 -7.98
C GLU A 138 27.02 13.95 -8.12
N LEU A 139 26.53 14.17 -9.35
CA LEU A 139 25.09 14.19 -9.64
C LEU A 139 24.46 12.80 -9.48
N ASP A 140 25.11 11.75 -9.98
CA ASP A 140 24.66 10.36 -9.84
C ASP A 140 24.59 9.93 -8.37
N ALA A 141 25.61 10.25 -7.57
CA ALA A 141 25.61 9.97 -6.13
C ALA A 141 24.42 10.64 -5.41
N ARG A 142 24.09 11.88 -5.76
CA ARG A 142 22.92 12.60 -5.23
C ARG A 142 21.61 11.94 -5.67
N LEU A 143 21.51 11.48 -6.92
CA LEU A 143 20.31 10.78 -7.42
C LEU A 143 20.11 9.45 -6.68
N ILE A 144 21.17 8.67 -6.47
CA ILE A 144 21.11 7.42 -5.68
C ILE A 144 20.61 7.70 -4.25
N ASP A 145 21.08 8.77 -3.63
CA ASP A 145 20.62 9.18 -2.29
C ASP A 145 19.13 9.57 -2.26
N PHE A 146 18.67 10.33 -3.25
CA PHE A 146 17.24 10.57 -3.44
C PHE A 146 16.45 9.28 -3.65
N GLY A 147 17.00 8.32 -4.41
CA GLY A 147 16.38 7.02 -4.64
C GLY A 147 16.16 6.25 -3.33
N LYS A 148 17.18 6.19 -2.47
CA LYS A 148 17.08 5.58 -1.13
C LYS A 148 16.07 6.31 -0.25
N THR A 149 16.11 7.64 -0.24
CA THR A 149 15.18 8.47 0.54
C THR A 149 13.73 8.24 0.11
N CYS A 150 13.48 8.18 -1.20
CA CYS A 150 12.17 7.85 -1.75
C CYS A 150 11.71 6.43 -1.40
N HIS A 151 12.62 5.44 -1.38
CA HIS A 151 12.31 4.07 -0.96
C HIS A 151 11.86 4.03 0.50
N THR A 152 12.61 4.68 1.40
CA THR A 152 12.23 4.82 2.81
C THR A 152 10.88 5.52 2.95
N ALA A 153 10.69 6.66 2.28
CA ALA A 153 9.42 7.39 2.33
C ALA A 153 8.23 6.56 1.82
N SER A 154 8.42 5.76 0.76
CA SER A 154 7.40 4.84 0.24
C SER A 154 7.01 3.76 1.27
N ASN A 155 7.99 3.22 1.99
CA ASN A 155 7.74 2.27 3.07
C ASN A 155 7.04 2.90 4.28
N ASP A 156 7.45 4.12 4.68
CA ASP A 156 6.81 4.88 5.77
C ASP A 156 5.34 5.17 5.43
N LEU A 157 5.08 5.63 4.20
CA LEU A 157 3.72 5.87 3.72
C LEU A 157 2.88 4.59 3.68
N ARG A 158 3.44 3.44 3.30
CA ARG A 158 2.75 2.14 3.37
C ARG A 158 2.35 1.79 4.80
N ALA A 159 3.25 1.95 5.77
CA ALA A 159 2.94 1.67 7.18
C ALA A 159 1.82 2.59 7.70
N LEU A 160 1.89 3.88 7.39
CA LEU A 160 0.85 4.85 7.76
C LEU A 160 -0.49 4.60 7.06
N TYR A 161 -0.46 4.12 5.80
CA TYR A 161 -1.67 3.67 5.10
C TYR A 161 -2.35 2.54 5.87
N VAL A 162 -1.59 1.50 6.27
CA VAL A 162 -2.14 0.35 7.00
C VAL A 162 -2.80 0.80 8.30
N GLU A 163 -2.14 1.68 9.06
CA GLU A 163 -2.66 2.22 10.32
C GLU A 163 -3.97 3.00 10.10
N ALA A 164 -3.99 3.92 9.13
CA ALA A 164 -5.15 4.75 8.84
C ALA A 164 -6.32 3.95 8.24
N ALA A 165 -6.05 3.01 7.34
CA ALA A 165 -7.05 2.15 6.74
C ALA A 165 -7.71 1.24 7.78
N SER A 166 -6.90 0.61 8.65
CA SER A 166 -7.42 -0.25 9.72
C SER A 166 -8.33 0.54 10.67
N ALA A 167 -7.89 1.73 11.11
CA ALA A 167 -8.69 2.60 11.98
C ALA A 167 -10.02 3.02 11.33
N ALA A 168 -10.01 3.32 10.03
CA ALA A 168 -11.21 3.67 9.27
C ALA A 168 -12.16 2.48 9.11
N ILE A 169 -11.63 1.29 8.82
CA ILE A 169 -12.43 0.05 8.73
C ILE A 169 -13.09 -0.22 10.07
N ASP A 170 -12.33 -0.23 11.17
CA ASP A 170 -12.85 -0.51 12.51
C ASP A 170 -13.99 0.44 12.90
N LYS A 171 -13.86 1.72 12.57
CA LYS A 171 -14.90 2.74 12.78
C LYS A 171 -16.13 2.51 11.91
N GLY A 172 -15.96 2.07 10.66
CA GLY A 172 -17.04 1.86 9.71
C GLY A 172 -17.76 0.51 9.83
N LEU A 173 -17.13 -0.51 10.44
CA LEU A 173 -17.67 -1.86 10.58
C LEU A 173 -19.13 -1.92 11.10
N PRO A 174 -19.55 -1.14 12.12
CA PRO A 174 -20.92 -1.17 12.60
C PRO A 174 -21.96 -0.71 11.57
N GLY A 175 -21.56 0.12 10.60
CA GLY A 175 -22.43 0.66 9.55
C GLY A 175 -22.34 -0.08 8.21
N ALA A 176 -21.54 -1.15 8.11
CA ALA A 176 -21.35 -1.87 6.86
C ALA A 176 -22.61 -2.67 6.44
N PRO A 177 -22.95 -2.74 5.14
CA PRO A 177 -24.13 -3.48 4.66
C PRO A 177 -24.19 -4.96 5.07
N ARG A 178 -23.02 -5.59 5.22
CA ARG A 178 -22.82 -6.96 5.70
C ARG A 178 -21.63 -6.97 6.67
N ALA A 179 -21.87 -6.49 7.88
CA ALA A 179 -20.83 -6.36 8.90
C ALA A 179 -20.16 -7.70 9.28
N ASP A 180 -20.84 -8.83 9.10
CA ASP A 180 -20.29 -10.19 9.24
C ASP A 180 -19.20 -10.47 8.18
N VAL A 181 -19.48 -10.15 6.92
CA VAL A 181 -18.51 -10.31 5.81
C VAL A 181 -17.35 -9.35 5.99
N ALA A 182 -17.61 -8.07 6.31
CA ALA A 182 -16.55 -7.07 6.50
C ALA A 182 -15.58 -7.45 7.63
N ARG A 183 -16.10 -7.92 8.78
CA ARG A 183 -15.27 -8.41 9.89
C ARG A 183 -14.44 -9.63 9.48
N THR A 184 -15.03 -10.51 8.67
CA THR A 184 -14.33 -11.70 8.19
C THR A 184 -13.19 -11.32 7.24
N MET A 185 -13.42 -10.42 6.29
CA MET A 185 -12.37 -9.91 5.41
C MET A 185 -11.25 -9.24 6.21
N LEU A 186 -11.56 -8.46 7.24
CA LEU A 186 -10.56 -7.84 8.11
C LEU A 186 -9.72 -8.90 8.86
N ALA A 187 -10.36 -9.94 9.42
CA ALA A 187 -9.65 -11.02 10.11
C ALA A 187 -8.77 -11.84 9.15
N ASP A 188 -9.28 -12.14 7.97
CA ASP A 188 -8.55 -12.86 6.93
C ASP A 188 -7.37 -12.00 6.40
N TRP A 189 -7.55 -10.67 6.30
CA TRP A 189 -6.46 -9.72 6.01
C TRP A 189 -5.40 -9.69 7.11
N GLN A 190 -5.78 -9.71 8.39
CA GLN A 190 -4.80 -9.75 9.50
C GLN A 190 -3.92 -11.00 9.43
N GLN A 191 -4.46 -12.14 9.00
CA GLN A 191 -3.68 -13.34 8.72
C GLN A 191 -2.70 -13.14 7.55
N ALA A 192 -3.16 -12.55 6.44
CA ALA A 192 -2.28 -12.19 5.33
C ALA A 192 -1.22 -11.14 5.72
N TYR A 193 -1.56 -10.21 6.60
CA TYR A 193 -0.64 -9.19 7.09
C TYR A 193 0.51 -9.80 7.90
N ALA A 194 0.27 -10.87 8.66
CA ALA A 194 1.33 -11.62 9.32
C ALA A 194 2.34 -12.22 8.32
N LEU A 195 1.86 -12.72 7.17
CA LEU A 195 2.72 -13.13 6.06
C LEU A 195 3.49 -11.94 5.47
N SER A 196 2.84 -10.78 5.28
CA SER A 196 3.51 -9.55 4.83
C SER A 196 4.66 -9.13 5.76
N GLN A 197 4.48 -9.26 7.08
CA GLN A 197 5.53 -9.00 8.07
C GLN A 197 6.68 -10.01 7.96
N GLU A 198 6.37 -11.29 7.76
CA GLU A 198 7.39 -12.32 7.56
C GLU A 198 8.22 -12.03 6.31
N LEU A 199 7.58 -11.77 5.17
CA LEU A 199 8.24 -11.39 3.91
C LEU A 199 9.11 -10.13 4.06
N GLY A 200 8.74 -9.24 4.99
CA GLY A 200 9.48 -8.01 5.30
C GLY A 200 10.79 -8.20 6.04
N LYS A 201 11.09 -9.41 6.54
CA LYS A 201 12.34 -9.70 7.28
C LYS A 201 13.58 -9.84 6.38
N GLY A 202 13.43 -9.81 5.06
CA GLY A 202 14.55 -9.85 4.13
C GLY A 202 15.40 -11.11 4.28
N GLY A 203 16.69 -10.95 4.62
CA GLY A 203 17.60 -12.08 4.82
C GLY A 203 17.29 -12.99 6.03
N SER A 204 16.32 -12.62 6.87
CA SER A 204 15.92 -13.35 8.08
C SER A 204 14.53 -13.98 8.00
N ILE A 205 14.02 -14.20 6.80
CA ILE A 205 12.75 -14.89 6.53
C ILE A 205 12.75 -16.35 7.00
N ASP A 206 11.62 -16.80 7.53
CA ASP A 206 11.32 -18.20 7.77
C ASP A 206 10.53 -18.80 6.60
N LEU A 207 11.22 -19.53 5.72
CA LEU A 207 10.61 -20.17 4.56
C LEU A 207 9.54 -21.20 4.92
N LYS A 208 9.68 -21.93 6.03
CA LYS A 208 8.69 -22.92 6.44
C LYS A 208 7.41 -22.23 6.90
N LYS A 209 7.57 -21.13 7.63
CA LYS A 209 6.44 -20.28 8.01
C LYS A 209 5.75 -19.68 6.80
N ILE A 210 6.51 -19.12 5.85
CA ILE A 210 5.94 -18.56 4.61
C ILE A 210 5.15 -19.63 3.84
N ASP A 211 5.70 -20.84 3.65
CA ASP A 211 5.03 -21.94 2.95
C ASP A 211 3.72 -22.38 3.64
N ALA A 212 3.74 -22.45 4.98
CA ALA A 212 2.56 -22.77 5.78
C ALA A 212 1.49 -21.65 5.69
N ASP A 213 1.89 -20.39 5.83
CA ASP A 213 1.00 -19.24 5.77
C ASP A 213 0.35 -19.11 4.37
N VAL A 214 1.13 -19.34 3.31
CA VAL A 214 0.63 -19.35 1.91
C VAL A 214 -0.37 -20.46 1.67
N SER A 215 -0.12 -21.66 2.19
CA SER A 215 -1.06 -22.79 2.09
C SER A 215 -2.36 -22.49 2.83
N ALA A 216 -2.26 -21.91 4.03
CA ALA A 216 -3.43 -21.52 4.83
C ALA A 216 -4.26 -20.44 4.13
N ILE A 217 -3.62 -19.42 3.56
CA ILE A 217 -4.29 -18.35 2.82
C ILE A 217 -4.97 -18.88 1.55
N SER A 218 -4.34 -19.78 0.80
CA SER A 218 -4.96 -20.39 -0.39
C SER A 218 -6.23 -21.17 -0.01
N ALA A 219 -6.17 -22.00 1.04
CA ALA A 219 -7.33 -22.74 1.51
C ALA A 219 -8.44 -21.81 2.02
N LEU A 220 -8.05 -20.70 2.65
CA LEU A 220 -8.98 -19.68 3.11
C LEU A 220 -9.71 -19.02 1.94
N ALA A 221 -9.00 -18.64 0.87
CA ALA A 221 -9.63 -18.07 -0.33
C ALA A 221 -10.67 -19.03 -0.93
N ASP A 222 -10.33 -20.31 -1.09
CA ASP A 222 -11.25 -21.32 -1.63
C ASP A 222 -12.48 -21.55 -0.73
N LYS A 223 -12.29 -21.53 0.58
CA LYS A 223 -13.38 -21.60 1.55
C LYS A 223 -14.32 -20.39 1.42
N ARG A 224 -13.78 -19.17 1.40
CA ARG A 224 -14.58 -17.94 1.35
C ARG A 224 -15.30 -17.75 0.03
N ARG A 225 -14.75 -18.25 -1.08
CA ARG A 225 -15.45 -18.35 -2.38
C ARG A 225 -16.80 -19.04 -2.28
N THR A 226 -16.87 -20.09 -1.46
CA THR A 226 -18.10 -20.85 -1.26
C THR A 226 -19.02 -20.17 -0.25
N GLU A 227 -18.47 -19.68 0.86
CA GLU A 227 -19.26 -19.06 1.95
C GLU A 227 -19.88 -17.71 1.55
N PHE A 228 -19.21 -16.95 0.67
CA PHE A 228 -19.63 -15.61 0.24
C PHE A 228 -20.02 -15.56 -1.25
N ALA A 229 -20.47 -16.69 -1.83
CA ALA A 229 -20.78 -16.81 -3.24
C ALA A 229 -21.73 -15.69 -3.75
N ASP A 230 -22.77 -15.35 -2.99
CA ASP A 230 -23.73 -14.31 -3.35
C ASP A 230 -23.11 -12.90 -3.36
N ASP A 231 -22.16 -12.63 -2.48
CA ASP A 231 -21.46 -11.35 -2.42
C ASP A 231 -20.38 -11.25 -3.51
N ILE A 232 -19.78 -12.38 -3.88
CA ILE A 232 -18.78 -12.48 -4.97
C ILE A 232 -19.44 -12.35 -6.34
N ALA A 233 -20.64 -12.90 -6.54
CA ALA A 233 -21.34 -12.87 -7.82
C ALA A 233 -21.81 -11.47 -8.27
N LYS A 234 -21.72 -10.45 -7.39
CA LYS A 234 -22.09 -9.07 -7.72
C LYS A 234 -21.04 -8.43 -8.63
N ASP A 235 -21.50 -7.72 -9.67
CA ASP A 235 -20.60 -7.01 -10.58
C ASP A 235 -19.77 -5.95 -9.82
N GLY A 236 -18.46 -5.92 -10.09
CA GLY A 236 -17.52 -5.04 -9.40
C GLY A 236 -17.35 -5.32 -7.90
N SER A 237 -17.75 -6.48 -7.39
CA SER A 237 -17.73 -6.80 -5.97
C SER A 237 -16.36 -6.61 -5.31
N PRO A 238 -16.25 -5.78 -4.25
CA PRO A 238 -15.04 -5.70 -3.43
C PRO A 238 -14.70 -7.04 -2.76
N VAL A 239 -15.69 -7.90 -2.51
CA VAL A 239 -15.49 -9.23 -1.90
C VAL A 239 -14.82 -10.18 -2.92
N ALA A 240 -15.26 -10.14 -4.18
CA ALA A 240 -14.61 -10.89 -5.26
C ALA A 240 -13.17 -10.40 -5.48
N ASN A 241 -12.95 -9.08 -5.54
CA ASN A 241 -11.62 -8.51 -5.66
C ASN A 241 -10.69 -8.97 -4.52
N PHE A 242 -11.18 -8.95 -3.28
CA PHE A 242 -10.39 -9.34 -2.12
C PHE A 242 -9.98 -10.82 -2.16
N TYR A 243 -10.92 -11.75 -2.34
CA TYR A 243 -10.63 -13.19 -2.23
C TYR A 243 -10.06 -13.79 -3.53
N ASP A 244 -10.58 -13.40 -4.69
CA ASP A 244 -10.21 -14.03 -5.96
C ASP A 244 -8.95 -13.40 -6.54
N ARG A 245 -8.98 -12.09 -6.70
CA ARG A 245 -7.90 -11.35 -7.35
C ARG A 245 -6.74 -11.12 -6.38
N ASP A 246 -7.02 -10.56 -5.22
CA ASP A 246 -5.97 -10.04 -4.35
C ASP A 246 -5.33 -11.15 -3.50
N LEU A 247 -6.13 -11.89 -2.74
CA LEU A 247 -5.64 -12.93 -1.84
C LEU A 247 -5.13 -14.16 -2.59
N ASN A 248 -5.82 -14.60 -3.64
CA ASN A 248 -5.45 -15.80 -4.38
C ASN A 248 -4.52 -15.50 -5.57
N GLU A 249 -5.00 -14.79 -6.59
CA GLU A 249 -4.25 -14.60 -7.84
C GLU A 249 -2.98 -13.75 -7.68
N ASN A 250 -3.01 -12.72 -6.83
CA ASN A 250 -1.90 -11.80 -6.65
C ASN A 250 -1.00 -12.11 -5.45
N VAL A 251 -1.46 -12.91 -4.48
CA VAL A 251 -0.68 -13.26 -3.27
C VAL A 251 -0.35 -14.75 -3.24
N ALA A 252 -1.35 -15.63 -3.12
CA ALA A 252 -1.10 -17.05 -2.89
C ALA A 252 -0.48 -17.77 -4.11
N VAL A 253 -0.98 -17.50 -5.33
CA VAL A 253 -0.47 -18.14 -6.56
C VAL A 253 0.99 -17.74 -6.85
N PRO A 254 1.35 -16.44 -6.85
CA PRO A 254 2.72 -16.03 -7.17
C PRO A 254 3.71 -16.47 -6.10
N LEU A 255 3.34 -16.43 -4.82
CA LEU A 255 4.21 -16.92 -3.74
C LEU A 255 4.45 -18.42 -3.83
N ARG A 256 3.42 -19.25 -4.09
CA ARG A 256 3.62 -20.70 -4.30
C ARG A 256 4.60 -20.96 -5.43
N LYS A 257 4.45 -20.23 -6.54
CA LYS A 257 5.37 -20.32 -7.67
C LYS A 257 6.78 -19.92 -7.26
N ALA A 258 6.95 -18.76 -6.62
CA ALA A 258 8.24 -18.25 -6.20
C ALA A 258 8.94 -19.20 -5.21
N LEU A 259 8.24 -19.69 -4.18
CA LEU A 259 8.80 -20.64 -3.21
C LEU A 259 9.29 -21.93 -3.85
N ARG A 260 8.52 -22.47 -4.81
CA ARG A 260 8.92 -23.65 -5.58
C ARG A 260 10.16 -23.36 -6.43
N ASP A 261 10.17 -22.24 -7.14
CA ASP A 261 11.21 -21.90 -8.10
C ASP A 261 12.55 -21.56 -7.39
N MET A 262 12.47 -20.97 -6.18
CA MET A 262 13.61 -20.63 -5.32
C MET A 262 14.08 -21.78 -4.41
N LYS A 263 13.40 -22.93 -4.43
CA LYS A 263 13.72 -24.06 -3.55
C LYS A 263 15.16 -24.53 -3.77
N GLY A 264 15.97 -24.45 -2.71
CA GLY A 264 17.39 -24.84 -2.77
C GLY A 264 18.30 -23.81 -3.46
N LYS A 265 17.83 -22.58 -3.71
CA LYS A 265 18.57 -21.53 -4.42
C LYS A 265 18.68 -20.24 -3.59
N PRO A 266 19.68 -20.14 -2.70
CA PRO A 266 19.81 -19.00 -1.78
C PRO A 266 19.96 -17.63 -2.47
N ALA A 267 20.57 -17.58 -3.66
CA ALA A 267 20.75 -16.34 -4.40
C ALA A 267 19.42 -15.77 -4.93
N GLU A 268 18.56 -16.61 -5.52
CA GLU A 268 17.24 -16.18 -5.99
C GLU A 268 16.38 -15.69 -4.82
N LEU A 269 16.45 -16.40 -3.69
CA LEU A 269 15.75 -15.99 -2.47
C LEU A 269 16.22 -14.64 -1.94
N LYS A 270 17.53 -14.39 -1.94
CA LYS A 270 18.10 -13.11 -1.52
C LYS A 270 17.63 -11.97 -2.44
N GLU A 271 17.53 -12.21 -3.73
CA GLU A 271 17.05 -11.21 -4.70
C GLU A 271 15.55 -10.91 -4.54
N ALA A 272 14.74 -11.95 -4.30
CA ALA A 272 13.30 -11.80 -4.06
C ALA A 272 13.01 -11.05 -2.75
N ALA A 273 13.82 -11.29 -1.71
CA ALA A 273 13.73 -10.69 -0.39
C ALA A 273 14.54 -9.39 -0.24
N ALA A 274 15.13 -8.88 -1.33
CA ALA A 274 15.96 -7.69 -1.28
C ALA A 274 15.12 -6.46 -0.86
N ASP A 275 15.68 -5.64 0.03
CA ASP A 275 15.06 -4.36 0.39
C ASP A 275 15.32 -3.33 -0.71
N ARG A 276 14.58 -3.44 -1.81
CA ARG A 276 14.65 -2.51 -2.94
C ARG A 276 13.29 -2.37 -3.63
N PRO A 277 13.06 -1.28 -4.39
CA PRO A 277 11.89 -1.15 -5.22
C PRO A 277 11.74 -2.34 -6.16
N ARG A 278 10.48 -2.80 -6.33
CA ARG A 278 10.11 -3.91 -7.24
C ARG A 278 10.70 -5.28 -6.90
N ALA A 279 11.26 -5.49 -5.72
CA ALA A 279 11.54 -6.85 -5.24
C ALA A 279 10.23 -7.64 -5.14
N ASP A 280 10.24 -8.93 -5.51
CA ASP A 280 9.04 -9.77 -5.57
C ASP A 280 8.29 -9.77 -4.24
N PHE A 281 8.99 -9.93 -3.13
CA PHE A 281 8.37 -9.92 -1.81
C PHE A 281 7.78 -8.55 -1.45
N LEU A 282 8.39 -7.45 -1.89
CA LEU A 282 7.82 -6.12 -1.69
C LEU A 282 6.52 -5.93 -2.49
N ILE A 283 6.44 -6.45 -3.72
CA ILE A 283 5.24 -6.38 -4.56
C ILE A 283 4.09 -7.12 -3.86
N ILE A 284 4.34 -8.33 -3.37
CA ILE A 284 3.35 -9.11 -2.61
C ILE A 284 2.93 -8.39 -1.33
N ARG A 285 3.87 -7.83 -0.57
CA ARG A 285 3.55 -7.05 0.63
C ARG A 285 2.67 -5.86 0.31
N GLN A 286 2.93 -5.13 -0.78
CA GLN A 286 2.10 -4.02 -1.20
C GLN A 286 0.68 -4.45 -1.57
N GLN A 287 0.53 -5.63 -2.18
CA GLN A 287 -0.79 -6.19 -2.48
C GLN A 287 -1.60 -6.44 -1.19
N ILE A 288 -0.95 -7.02 -0.18
CA ILE A 288 -1.56 -7.31 1.13
C ILE A 288 -1.86 -6.02 1.90
N ASP A 289 -0.87 -5.15 2.01
CA ASP A 289 -0.90 -3.99 2.91
C ASP A 289 -1.74 -2.83 2.35
N LEU A 290 -1.99 -2.80 1.04
CA LEU A 290 -2.67 -1.68 0.38
C LEU A 290 -3.93 -2.12 -0.34
N THR A 291 -3.80 -2.99 -1.35
CA THR A 291 -4.93 -3.31 -2.24
C THR A 291 -6.05 -4.02 -1.50
N MET A 292 -5.72 -5.03 -0.68
CA MET A 292 -6.71 -5.76 0.12
C MET A 292 -7.45 -4.84 1.11
N LEU A 293 -6.74 -3.95 1.81
CA LEU A 293 -7.37 -2.97 2.70
C LEU A 293 -8.26 -1.98 1.94
N ALA A 294 -7.86 -1.58 0.73
CA ALA A 294 -8.69 -0.72 -0.13
C ALA A 294 -10.01 -1.41 -0.51
N ASP A 295 -10.02 -2.71 -0.77
CA ASP A 295 -11.25 -3.46 -1.05
C ASP A 295 -12.15 -3.58 0.20
N ILE A 296 -11.58 -3.76 1.40
CA ILE A 296 -12.37 -3.70 2.64
C ILE A 296 -12.96 -2.30 2.84
N LEU A 297 -12.17 -1.24 2.63
CA LEU A 297 -12.64 0.15 2.74
C LEU A 297 -13.78 0.45 1.76
N ARG A 298 -13.70 -0.01 0.50
CA ARG A 298 -14.80 0.11 -0.47
C ARG A 298 -16.05 -0.61 0.01
N PHE A 299 -15.89 -1.82 0.55
CA PHE A 299 -17.01 -2.61 1.04
C PHE A 299 -17.73 -1.97 2.24
N VAL A 300 -16.94 -1.43 3.18
CA VAL A 300 -17.46 -0.75 4.38
C VAL A 300 -18.01 0.65 4.05
N GLY A 301 -17.38 1.35 3.11
CA GLY A 301 -17.70 2.73 2.75
C GLY A 301 -18.94 2.90 1.86
N GLY A 302 -19.39 1.86 1.14
CA GLY A 302 -20.60 1.90 0.31
C GLY A 302 -20.44 2.68 -0.99
#